data_AF-A0A3S2AFQ8-F1
#
_entry.id   AF-A0A3S2AFQ8-F1
#
_cell.length_a   1.000
_cell.length_b   1.000
_cell.length_c   1.000
_cell.angle_alpha   90.00
_cell.angle_beta   90.00
_cell.angle_gamma   90.00
#
_symmetry.space_group_name_H-M   'P 1'
#
loop_
_entity.id
_entity.type
_entity.pdbx_description
1 polymer ?
#
loop_
_entity_poly.entity_id
_entity_poly.type
_entity_poly.pdbx_seq_one_letter_code
_entity_poly.pdbx_strand_id
1 'polypeptide(L)'
;MRHVKNSLPNSRSADAQVTIASQWRKPHPLHPWLISILSTTAFALLPNSAAFAACVLAPSAGNTVYTCDSGDSGGSLTDLDGDNTLNFPAGGTGQISGNVTFGVGTDRIDMQSGTITGTVDQGGGTDFFKIGAGTVTGNVQQGAGIDDFNMSGGQIGSLNQGDGLDTFTMTGGRIVDFFDDGDHAVMTGGRIGRVNMKLDQNYFNMSGGTIDRNLVTGFDKDTIILSGGTIGGNISVSGGNDSVTVTGGTVGGDILMSFGADNFVWNGGGIVYGSVDLGGDNDTARLSNLTNANLGATDAISGGAGTDALTLDNVKLDGVSRLQNWESIDATNDTQLTMDSNLVLGDSGTGTGSLSVDAASTLYGGGFNAAIQAFTAGQLAQVTNAGRIDLTNGSTGATDSLTISGNYVGLGGLLLIQTELGDDSSASDKLVLSSGTASGSTGISVVNLGGAGAATTQDGIMVIQAINGATSGATTFALDAPVAAGAFEYYLFKGGVSAGSEENWYLRSTLNTPAPPAAAPPALEPAPPPA
;
A
#
# COMPACT_ATOMS: atom_id res chain seq x y z
N MET A 1 -8.99 23.93 -27.82
CA MET A 1 -8.44 25.10 -28.52
C MET A 1 -9.34 26.32 -28.33
N ARG A 2 -8.92 27.31 -27.54
CA ARG A 2 -9.02 28.77 -27.81
C ARG A 2 -8.51 29.54 -26.59
N HIS A 3 -7.46 30.31 -26.83
CA HIS A 3 -6.79 31.22 -25.90
C HIS A 3 -7.70 32.36 -25.41
N VAL A 4 -7.55 32.75 -24.14
CA VAL A 4 -7.75 34.15 -23.71
C VAL A 4 -6.64 34.55 -22.73
N LYS A 5 -6.20 35.80 -22.89
CA LYS A 5 -4.99 36.47 -22.42
C LYS A 5 -4.96 36.86 -20.93
N ASN A 6 -3.73 36.93 -20.42
CA ASN A 6 -3.29 37.70 -19.24
C ASN A 6 -3.77 39.15 -19.20
N SER A 7 -4.08 39.64 -17.99
CA SER A 7 -3.73 41.00 -17.56
C SER A 7 -3.69 41.11 -16.03
N LEU A 8 -2.52 41.48 -15.51
CA LEU A 8 -2.28 41.98 -14.14
C LEU A 8 -3.08 43.27 -13.85
N PRO A 9 -3.24 43.61 -12.55
CA PRO A 9 -3.11 45.00 -12.14
C PRO A 9 -2.02 45.20 -11.08
N ASN A 10 -1.38 46.35 -11.24
CA ASN A 10 -0.30 46.92 -10.44
C ASN A 10 -0.92 47.85 -9.39
N SER A 11 -0.50 47.78 -8.12
CA SER A 11 -0.72 48.85 -7.14
C SER A 11 0.56 49.10 -6.30
N ARG A 12 1.05 50.32 -6.41
CA ARG A 12 1.97 51.05 -5.51
C ARG A 12 1.29 51.21 -4.13
N SER A 13 1.90 51.47 -2.98
CA SER A 13 3.21 51.99 -2.53
C SER A 13 3.24 51.88 -0.99
N ALA A 14 4.42 51.71 -0.36
CA ALA A 14 4.85 52.54 0.77
C ALA A 14 6.30 52.21 1.18
N ASP A 15 7.05 53.28 1.39
CA ASP A 15 8.45 53.43 1.74
C ASP A 15 8.93 52.69 3.00
N ALA A 16 10.18 52.22 2.97
CA ALA A 16 11.18 52.53 4.01
C ALA A 16 12.59 52.25 3.47
N GLN A 17 13.36 53.32 3.24
CA GLN A 17 14.78 53.27 2.94
C GLN A 17 15.61 53.11 4.22
N VAL A 18 16.63 52.24 4.19
CA VAL A 18 17.88 52.47 4.91
C VAL A 18 19.04 52.18 3.96
N THR A 19 19.79 53.24 3.68
CA THR A 19 20.97 53.34 2.84
C THR A 19 22.21 52.83 3.58
N ILE A 20 23.00 51.94 2.98
CA ILE A 20 24.43 51.80 3.33
C ILE A 20 25.25 51.91 2.05
N ALA A 21 26.10 52.93 2.04
CA ALA A 21 26.88 53.40 0.91
C ALA A 21 28.03 52.45 0.56
N SER A 22 28.26 52.29 -0.75
CA SER A 22 29.51 51.79 -1.31
C SER A 22 30.53 52.94 -1.37
N GLN A 23 31.77 52.67 -0.98
CA GLN A 23 32.90 53.53 -1.33
C GLN A 23 34.02 52.70 -1.94
N TRP A 24 34.25 53.00 -3.21
CA TRP A 24 35.44 52.67 -3.96
C TRP A 24 36.67 53.36 -3.38
N ARG A 25 37.81 52.66 -3.33
CA ARG A 25 39.14 53.30 -3.40
C ARG A 25 39.99 52.61 -4.47
N LYS A 26 40.45 53.44 -5.41
CA LYS A 26 41.45 53.12 -6.45
C LYS A 26 42.87 53.08 -5.86
N PRO A 27 43.81 52.40 -6.55
CA PRO A 27 45.17 52.17 -6.08
C PRO A 27 46.13 53.28 -6.53
N HIS A 28 47.25 53.46 -5.82
CA HIS A 28 48.40 54.19 -6.35
C HIS A 28 49.73 53.48 -6.05
N PRO A 29 50.75 53.69 -6.93
CA PRO A 29 51.88 52.78 -7.12
C PRO A 29 53.18 53.34 -6.54
N LEU A 30 54.16 52.49 -6.23
CA LEU A 30 55.57 52.87 -6.20
C LEU A 30 56.46 51.71 -6.69
N HIS A 31 57.39 52.08 -7.56
CA HIS A 31 58.45 51.34 -8.24
C HIS A 31 59.79 52.01 -7.82
N PRO A 32 60.98 51.57 -8.26
CA PRO A 32 61.74 50.37 -7.87
C PRO A 32 63.14 50.75 -7.31
N TRP A 33 63.92 49.81 -6.76
CA TRP A 33 65.39 49.91 -6.88
C TRP A 33 66.06 48.54 -6.92
N LEU A 34 66.95 48.43 -7.91
CA LEU A 34 67.80 47.31 -8.27
C LEU A 34 68.84 47.02 -7.19
N ILE A 35 69.11 45.74 -6.92
CA ILE A 35 70.49 45.19 -6.88
C ILE A 35 70.44 43.78 -7.49
N SER A 36 71.43 43.50 -8.32
CA SER A 36 71.56 42.40 -9.25
C SER A 36 72.59 41.35 -8.76
N ILE A 37 72.50 40.16 -9.38
CA ILE A 37 73.53 39.10 -9.55
C ILE A 37 73.72 38.11 -8.39
N LEU A 38 73.23 36.87 -8.54
CA LEU A 38 74.07 35.72 -8.92
C LEU A 38 73.24 34.51 -9.38
N SER A 39 73.42 34.20 -10.66
CA SER A 39 73.37 32.89 -11.33
C SER A 39 73.22 31.63 -10.47
N THR A 40 72.21 30.82 -10.79
CA THR A 40 72.38 29.44 -11.30
C THR A 40 71.07 28.96 -11.90
N THR A 41 71.00 28.98 -13.23
CA THR A 41 70.08 28.17 -14.03
C THR A 41 70.45 26.70 -13.84
N ALA A 42 69.77 26.00 -12.94
CA ALA A 42 69.61 24.56 -13.03
C ALA A 42 68.29 24.31 -13.77
N PHE A 43 68.36 24.33 -15.10
CA PHE A 43 67.35 23.71 -15.93
C PHE A 43 67.50 22.20 -15.70
N ALA A 44 66.85 21.70 -14.64
CA ALA A 44 66.67 20.28 -14.47
C ALA A 44 65.77 19.82 -15.62
N LEU A 45 66.39 19.34 -16.69
CA LEU A 45 65.82 18.35 -17.57
C LEU A 45 65.44 17.16 -16.70
N LEU A 46 64.26 17.24 -16.07
CA LEU A 46 63.53 16.04 -15.71
C LEU A 46 63.37 15.26 -17.01
N PRO A 47 63.73 13.97 -17.08
CA PRO A 47 63.35 13.18 -18.23
C PRO A 47 61.85 13.38 -18.41
N ASN A 48 61.42 13.65 -19.65
CA ASN A 48 60.04 13.37 -20.04
C ASN A 48 59.83 11.89 -19.76
N SER A 49 59.39 11.56 -18.55
CA SER A 49 58.71 10.31 -18.29
C SER A 49 57.54 10.35 -19.25
N ALA A 50 57.63 9.64 -20.37
CA ALA A 50 56.43 9.30 -21.10
C ALA A 50 55.49 8.69 -20.04
N ALA A 51 54.40 9.39 -19.72
CA ALA A 51 53.35 8.80 -18.92
C ALA A 51 52.85 7.63 -19.76
N PHE A 52 53.35 6.42 -19.48
CA PHE A 52 52.85 5.22 -20.12
C PHE A 52 51.38 5.13 -19.74
N ALA A 53 50.52 4.98 -20.75
CA ALA A 53 49.12 4.69 -20.51
C ALA A 53 49.05 3.46 -19.59
N ALA A 54 48.46 3.62 -18.42
CA ALA A 54 48.30 2.55 -17.44
C ALA A 54 47.05 1.71 -17.75
N CYS A 55 46.69 1.60 -19.03
CA CYS A 55 45.64 0.76 -19.58
C CYS A 55 46.17 -0.01 -20.80
N VAL A 56 47.42 -0.47 -20.75
CA VAL A 56 47.96 -1.39 -21.77
C VAL A 56 47.75 -2.80 -21.25
N LEU A 57 46.78 -3.49 -21.85
CA LEU A 57 46.32 -4.80 -21.38
C LEU A 57 46.91 -5.88 -22.29
N ALA A 58 47.69 -6.79 -21.72
CA ALA A 58 48.37 -7.85 -22.47
C ALA A 58 47.99 -9.21 -21.86
N PRO A 59 47.09 -9.97 -22.50
CA PRO A 59 46.68 -11.28 -22.01
C PRO A 59 47.81 -12.28 -21.88
N SER A 60 47.74 -13.10 -20.82
CA SER A 60 48.71 -14.15 -20.54
C SER A 60 48.00 -15.38 -19.97
N ALA A 61 48.56 -16.57 -20.19
CA ALA A 61 47.96 -17.80 -19.70
C ALA A 61 47.92 -17.84 -18.15
N GLY A 62 46.77 -18.24 -17.61
CA GLY A 62 46.53 -18.35 -16.17
C GLY A 62 46.11 -17.03 -15.53
N ASN A 63 46.05 -17.02 -14.21
CA ASN A 63 45.44 -15.92 -13.45
C ASN A 63 46.16 -14.58 -13.69
N THR A 64 45.45 -13.62 -14.29
CA THR A 64 46.03 -12.32 -14.67
C THR A 64 45.35 -11.15 -13.95
N VAL A 65 46.14 -10.16 -13.49
CA VAL A 65 45.64 -8.92 -12.91
C VAL A 65 45.92 -7.74 -13.85
N TYR A 66 44.85 -7.20 -14.40
CA TYR A 66 44.82 -6.00 -15.23
C TYR A 66 44.52 -4.76 -14.39
N THR A 67 45.20 -3.66 -14.72
CA THR A 67 44.84 -2.33 -14.23
C THR A 67 44.68 -1.42 -15.43
N CYS A 68 43.55 -0.72 -15.50
CA CYS A 68 43.25 0.31 -16.49
C CYS A 68 43.03 1.64 -15.77
N ASP A 69 44.12 2.32 -15.43
CA ASP A 69 44.08 3.57 -14.66
C ASP A 69 44.02 4.82 -15.55
N SER A 70 44.74 4.83 -16.68
CA SER A 70 44.79 5.97 -17.60
C SER A 70 45.09 5.56 -19.03
N GLY A 71 44.67 6.39 -20.00
CA GLY A 71 44.81 6.12 -21.42
C GLY A 71 43.78 5.14 -21.95
N ASP A 72 43.96 4.70 -23.20
CA ASP A 72 43.06 3.80 -23.92
C ASP A 72 43.78 2.47 -24.19
N SER A 73 43.10 1.33 -23.97
CA SER A 73 43.58 0.00 -24.33
C SER A 73 43.79 -0.17 -25.84
N GLY A 74 43.13 0.65 -26.66
CA GLY A 74 43.17 0.58 -28.12
C GLY A 74 42.30 -0.55 -28.70
N GLY A 75 41.48 -1.22 -27.89
CA GLY A 75 40.59 -2.30 -28.32
C GLY A 75 40.04 -3.14 -27.16
N SER A 76 39.48 -4.29 -27.50
CA SER A 76 38.91 -5.24 -26.53
C SER A 76 39.99 -5.91 -25.67
N LEU A 77 39.60 -6.31 -24.45
CA LEU A 77 40.32 -7.26 -23.60
C LEU A 77 39.68 -8.64 -23.76
N THR A 78 40.45 -9.66 -24.10
CA THR A 78 39.99 -11.06 -24.12
C THR A 78 41.04 -11.93 -23.44
N ASP A 79 40.68 -12.55 -22.32
CA ASP A 79 41.52 -13.49 -21.60
C ASP A 79 40.65 -14.63 -21.05
N LEU A 80 40.70 -15.79 -21.70
CA LEU A 80 39.76 -16.88 -21.43
C LEU A 80 40.31 -17.94 -20.45
N ASP A 81 41.55 -17.77 -19.98
CA ASP A 81 42.24 -18.76 -19.16
C ASP A 81 42.46 -18.23 -17.72
N GLY A 82 42.10 -19.04 -16.72
CA GLY A 82 42.39 -18.76 -15.31
C GLY A 82 41.48 -17.70 -14.66
N ASP A 83 41.80 -17.35 -13.42
CA ASP A 83 41.03 -16.37 -12.63
C ASP A 83 41.58 -14.96 -12.88
N ASN A 84 40.83 -14.12 -13.58
CA ASN A 84 41.28 -12.81 -14.00
C ASN A 84 40.72 -11.69 -13.13
N THR A 85 41.48 -10.60 -12.98
CA THR A 85 41.03 -9.41 -12.26
C THR A 85 41.28 -8.17 -13.09
N LEU A 86 40.26 -7.33 -13.32
CA LEU A 86 40.38 -6.04 -13.98
C LEU A 86 40.01 -4.90 -13.02
N ASN A 87 40.98 -4.01 -12.77
CA ASN A 87 40.81 -2.87 -11.88
C ASN A 87 40.79 -1.55 -12.65
N PHE A 88 39.80 -0.70 -12.36
CA PHE A 88 39.81 0.73 -12.67
C PHE A 88 39.91 1.50 -11.35
N PRO A 89 41.11 1.96 -10.95
CA PRO A 89 41.31 2.66 -9.69
C PRO A 89 40.50 3.94 -9.56
N ALA A 90 40.17 4.33 -8.32
CA ALA A 90 39.41 5.56 -8.09
C ALA A 90 40.17 6.79 -8.60
N GLY A 91 39.46 7.67 -9.32
CA GLY A 91 40.06 8.87 -9.94
C GLY A 91 40.81 8.63 -11.24
N GLY A 92 40.85 7.39 -11.73
CA GLY A 92 41.39 7.04 -13.04
C GLY A 92 40.57 7.59 -14.21
N THR A 93 41.18 7.60 -15.39
CA THR A 93 40.56 7.97 -16.68
C THR A 93 40.76 6.88 -17.74
N GLY A 94 41.06 5.65 -17.32
CA GLY A 94 41.28 4.52 -18.20
C GLY A 94 40.06 4.20 -19.05
N GLN A 95 40.31 3.83 -20.30
CA GLN A 95 39.27 3.43 -21.24
C GLN A 95 39.62 2.11 -21.91
N ILE A 96 38.65 1.20 -21.97
CA ILE A 96 38.68 0.05 -22.87
C ILE A 96 37.75 0.34 -24.05
N SER A 97 38.34 0.63 -25.21
CA SER A 97 37.63 0.91 -26.47
C SER A 97 37.14 -0.37 -27.16
N GLY A 98 36.40 -1.20 -26.44
CA GLY A 98 35.93 -2.51 -26.92
C GLY A 98 35.23 -3.30 -25.84
N ASN A 99 35.12 -4.60 -26.07
CA ASN A 99 34.53 -5.55 -25.12
C ASN A 99 35.57 -6.01 -24.10
N VAL A 100 35.10 -6.45 -22.94
CA VAL A 100 35.86 -7.29 -22.01
C VAL A 100 35.25 -8.69 -22.04
N THR A 101 36.07 -9.71 -22.24
CA THR A 101 35.64 -11.11 -22.29
C THR A 101 36.60 -11.96 -21.48
N PHE A 102 36.12 -12.50 -20.37
CA PHE A 102 36.78 -13.55 -19.60
C PHE A 102 36.21 -14.94 -19.93
N GLY A 103 36.74 -15.96 -19.28
CA GLY A 103 36.51 -17.36 -19.62
C GLY A 103 35.88 -18.14 -18.48
N VAL A 104 36.31 -19.39 -18.30
CA VAL A 104 35.90 -20.13 -17.11
C VAL A 104 36.84 -19.81 -15.95
N GLY A 105 36.32 -19.56 -14.75
CA GLY A 105 37.15 -19.25 -13.59
C GLY A 105 36.43 -18.46 -12.52
N THR A 106 37.20 -17.85 -11.63
CA THR A 106 36.71 -16.82 -10.70
C THR A 106 37.19 -15.46 -11.17
N ASP A 107 36.38 -14.78 -11.97
CA ASP A 107 36.76 -13.51 -12.57
C ASP A 107 36.24 -12.31 -11.78
N ARG A 108 37.03 -11.24 -11.71
CA ARG A 108 36.74 -10.05 -10.91
C ARG A 108 36.89 -8.78 -11.70
N ILE A 109 35.91 -7.89 -11.62
CA ILE A 109 36.01 -6.52 -12.10
C ILE A 109 35.74 -5.57 -10.95
N ASP A 110 36.68 -4.66 -10.66
CA ASP A 110 36.51 -3.57 -9.70
C ASP A 110 36.63 -2.23 -10.42
N MET A 111 35.48 -1.61 -10.68
CA MET A 111 35.34 -0.35 -11.42
C MET A 111 35.05 0.82 -10.47
N GLN A 112 36.06 1.62 -10.18
CA GLN A 112 35.94 2.85 -9.38
C GLN A 112 36.14 4.13 -10.21
N SER A 113 36.27 4.00 -11.53
CA SER A 113 36.40 5.08 -12.51
C SER A 113 36.34 4.51 -13.94
N GLY A 114 36.64 5.35 -14.95
CA GLY A 114 36.91 4.90 -16.31
C GLY A 114 35.68 4.50 -17.13
N THR A 115 35.95 3.95 -18.32
CA THR A 115 34.92 3.57 -19.30
C THR A 115 35.26 2.26 -20.00
N ILE A 116 34.28 1.35 -20.09
CA ILE A 116 34.25 0.25 -21.07
C ILE A 116 33.20 0.61 -22.11
N THR A 117 33.61 0.81 -23.37
CA THR A 117 32.67 1.25 -24.41
C THR A 117 31.82 0.12 -25.00
N GLY A 118 32.25 -1.13 -24.81
CA GLY A 118 31.56 -2.33 -25.27
C GLY A 118 30.83 -3.08 -24.17
N THR A 119 30.67 -4.39 -24.36
CA THR A 119 30.08 -5.31 -23.37
C THR A 119 31.13 -5.89 -22.43
N VAL A 120 30.68 -6.41 -21.31
CA VAL A 120 31.45 -7.25 -20.39
C VAL A 120 30.83 -8.64 -20.39
N ASP A 121 31.65 -9.66 -20.54
CA ASP A 121 31.29 -11.07 -20.43
C ASP A 121 32.31 -11.72 -19.50
N GLN A 122 31.88 -12.16 -18.30
CA GLN A 122 32.77 -12.81 -17.33
C GLN A 122 32.90 -14.32 -17.59
N GLY A 123 32.08 -14.89 -18.48
CA GLY A 123 32.18 -16.28 -18.87
C GLY A 123 31.40 -17.20 -17.93
N GLY A 124 32.07 -18.04 -17.15
CA GLY A 124 31.35 -18.87 -16.18
C GLY A 124 32.24 -19.33 -15.04
N GLY A 125 31.62 -19.62 -13.90
CA GLY A 125 32.29 -19.90 -12.65
C GLY A 125 31.75 -19.00 -11.56
N THR A 126 32.60 -18.44 -10.72
CA THR A 126 32.12 -17.60 -9.60
C THR A 126 32.66 -16.21 -9.79
N ASP A 127 31.84 -15.31 -10.30
CA ASP A 127 32.29 -14.03 -10.82
C ASP A 127 31.83 -12.85 -9.96
N PHE A 128 32.66 -11.81 -9.94
CA PHE A 128 32.46 -10.64 -9.11
C PHE A 128 32.55 -9.36 -9.92
N PHE A 129 31.50 -8.55 -9.95
CA PHE A 129 31.52 -7.23 -10.56
C PHE A 129 31.15 -6.16 -9.54
N LYS A 130 32.13 -5.32 -9.18
CA LYS A 130 31.92 -4.17 -8.30
C LYS A 130 32.06 -2.88 -9.08
N ILE A 131 31.08 -1.98 -8.94
CA ILE A 131 31.13 -0.64 -9.54
C ILE A 131 30.73 0.46 -8.54
N GLY A 132 31.67 1.36 -8.28
CA GLY A 132 31.45 2.57 -7.46
C GLY A 132 31.39 3.85 -8.28
N ALA A 133 32.02 3.87 -9.45
CA ALA A 133 31.97 4.94 -10.45
C ALA A 133 32.43 4.40 -11.80
N GLY A 134 32.36 5.21 -12.86
CA GLY A 134 32.68 4.78 -14.22
C GLY A 134 31.47 4.31 -15.02
N THR A 135 31.71 3.87 -16.24
CA THR A 135 30.66 3.50 -17.20
C THR A 135 30.99 2.22 -17.96
N VAL A 136 30.04 1.28 -18.02
CA VAL A 136 30.00 0.23 -19.05
C VAL A 136 28.85 0.56 -20.00
N THR A 137 29.12 0.87 -21.26
CA THR A 137 28.05 1.26 -22.19
C THR A 137 27.16 0.07 -22.56
N GLY A 138 27.74 -1.13 -22.65
CA GLY A 138 27.03 -2.36 -23.04
C GLY A 138 26.45 -3.17 -21.86
N ASN A 139 26.04 -4.38 -22.20
CA ASN A 139 25.62 -5.41 -21.24
C ASN A 139 26.78 -5.90 -20.40
N VAL A 140 26.52 -6.20 -19.13
CA VAL A 140 27.35 -7.01 -18.24
C VAL A 140 26.70 -8.39 -18.14
N GLN A 141 27.39 -9.43 -18.61
CA GLN A 141 27.03 -10.84 -18.50
C GLN A 141 27.95 -11.50 -17.48
N GLN A 142 27.40 -12.15 -16.45
CA GLN A 142 28.20 -12.92 -15.48
C GLN A 142 28.24 -14.40 -15.86
N GLY A 143 27.12 -14.97 -16.33
CA GLY A 143 27.12 -16.22 -17.08
C GLY A 143 26.54 -17.38 -16.28
N ALA A 144 27.30 -18.46 -16.11
CA ALA A 144 26.83 -19.61 -15.33
C ALA A 144 27.69 -19.77 -14.08
N GLY A 145 27.06 -19.99 -12.92
CA GLY A 145 27.74 -20.36 -11.69
C GLY A 145 27.16 -19.63 -10.48
N ILE A 146 27.96 -18.94 -9.67
CA ILE A 146 27.42 -18.17 -8.53
C ILE A 146 28.10 -16.82 -8.53
N ASP A 147 27.35 -15.79 -8.86
CA ASP A 147 27.90 -14.48 -9.17
C ASP A 147 27.47 -13.40 -8.18
N ASP A 148 28.31 -12.38 -8.02
CA ASP A 148 28.05 -11.22 -7.16
C ASP A 148 28.20 -9.92 -7.94
N PHE A 149 27.13 -9.15 -8.01
CA PHE A 149 27.10 -7.81 -8.59
C PHE A 149 26.84 -6.76 -7.51
N ASN A 150 27.77 -5.82 -7.35
CA ASN A 150 27.68 -4.75 -6.36
C ASN A 150 27.83 -3.36 -7.00
N MET A 151 26.74 -2.58 -7.00
CA MET A 151 26.72 -1.22 -7.52
C MET A 151 26.43 -0.19 -6.43
N SER A 152 27.41 0.68 -6.18
CA SER A 152 27.27 1.85 -5.29
C SER A 152 27.26 3.19 -6.05
N GLY A 153 27.62 3.18 -7.33
CA GLY A 153 27.61 4.33 -8.23
C GLY A 153 27.93 3.91 -9.67
N GLY A 154 28.23 4.87 -10.54
CA GLY A 154 28.51 4.58 -11.96
C GLY A 154 27.27 4.22 -12.79
N GLN A 155 27.50 3.72 -14.01
CA GLN A 155 26.45 3.34 -14.95
C GLN A 155 26.82 2.08 -15.74
N ILE A 156 25.86 1.19 -15.95
CA ILE A 156 25.95 0.09 -16.93
C ILE A 156 24.76 0.10 -17.89
N GLY A 157 24.91 -0.46 -19.08
CA GLY A 157 23.81 -0.58 -20.06
C GLY A 157 22.71 -1.51 -19.56
N SER A 158 23.08 -2.74 -19.21
CA SER A 158 22.20 -3.78 -18.66
C SER A 158 23.03 -4.82 -17.89
N LEU A 159 22.36 -5.62 -17.08
CA LEU A 159 22.93 -6.71 -16.29
C LEU A 159 22.15 -8.01 -16.55
N ASN A 160 22.87 -9.10 -16.69
CA ASN A 160 22.37 -10.47 -16.71
C ASN A 160 23.32 -11.33 -15.87
N GLN A 161 22.84 -11.91 -14.76
CA GLN A 161 23.71 -12.73 -13.89
C GLN A 161 23.73 -14.17 -14.38
N GLY A 162 22.57 -14.72 -14.73
CA GLY A 162 22.45 -15.93 -15.53
C GLY A 162 21.97 -17.11 -14.69
N ASP A 163 22.59 -18.29 -14.84
CA ASP A 163 22.20 -19.47 -14.07
C ASP A 163 23.01 -19.51 -12.78
N GLY A 164 22.38 -19.71 -11.62
CA GLY A 164 23.14 -19.71 -10.38
C GLY A 164 22.31 -19.54 -9.12
N LEU A 165 22.99 -19.22 -8.02
CA LEU A 165 22.35 -18.55 -6.88
C LEU A 165 23.04 -17.20 -6.74
N ASP A 166 22.69 -16.29 -7.62
CA ASP A 166 23.38 -15.04 -7.82
C ASP A 166 22.92 -13.98 -6.83
N THR A 167 23.83 -13.07 -6.52
CA THR A 167 23.63 -11.99 -5.56
C THR A 167 23.76 -10.64 -6.24
N PHE A 168 22.81 -9.75 -5.92
CA PHE A 168 22.77 -8.38 -6.43
C PHE A 168 22.62 -7.39 -5.29
N THR A 169 23.49 -6.38 -5.22
CA THR A 169 23.36 -5.26 -4.29
C THR A 169 23.46 -3.93 -5.00
N MET A 170 22.47 -3.06 -4.81
CA MET A 170 22.47 -1.70 -5.34
C MET A 170 22.19 -0.66 -4.25
N THR A 171 23.15 0.25 -4.03
CA THR A 171 22.98 1.40 -3.12
C THR A 171 22.99 2.74 -3.86
N GLY A 172 23.34 2.75 -5.15
CA GLY A 172 23.46 3.93 -6.00
C GLY A 172 23.66 3.55 -7.46
N GLY A 173 23.98 4.52 -8.31
CA GLY A 173 24.28 4.26 -9.74
C GLY A 173 23.06 4.06 -10.63
N ARG A 174 23.31 3.61 -11.86
CA ARG A 174 22.29 3.42 -12.91
C ARG A 174 22.52 2.14 -13.71
N ILE A 175 21.49 1.30 -13.79
CA ILE A 175 21.34 0.29 -14.83
C ILE A 175 20.35 0.85 -15.84
N VAL A 176 20.77 1.09 -17.08
CA VAL A 176 19.98 1.88 -18.04
C VAL A 176 18.72 1.13 -18.46
N ASP A 177 18.87 -0.11 -18.94
CA ASP A 177 17.75 -0.90 -19.46
C ASP A 177 17.25 -1.93 -18.46
N PHE A 178 18.02 -3.00 -18.19
CA PHE A 178 17.50 -4.13 -17.41
C PHE A 178 18.51 -4.78 -16.48
N PHE A 179 17.96 -5.38 -15.44
CA PHE A 179 18.58 -6.41 -14.61
C PHE A 179 17.74 -7.69 -14.79
N ASP A 180 18.32 -8.70 -15.42
CA ASP A 180 17.68 -9.98 -15.69
C ASP A 180 18.45 -11.13 -15.00
N ASP A 181 17.78 -12.25 -14.75
CA ASP A 181 18.38 -13.52 -14.27
C ASP A 181 19.22 -13.32 -13.00
N GLY A 182 18.63 -12.83 -11.91
CA GLY A 182 19.29 -12.84 -10.61
C GLY A 182 18.39 -13.55 -9.62
N ASP A 183 18.93 -13.97 -8.48
CA ASP A 183 18.17 -14.72 -7.48
C ASP A 183 17.95 -13.92 -6.20
N HIS A 184 19.01 -13.35 -5.63
CA HIS A 184 18.95 -12.63 -4.35
C HIS A 184 19.40 -11.17 -4.50
N ALA A 185 18.42 -10.28 -4.62
CA ALA A 185 18.61 -8.87 -4.89
C ALA A 185 18.23 -7.96 -3.72
N VAL A 186 19.12 -7.01 -3.40
CA VAL A 186 18.90 -5.94 -2.41
C VAL A 186 19.13 -4.57 -3.03
N MET A 187 18.11 -3.72 -3.01
CA MET A 187 18.15 -2.36 -3.55
C MET A 187 17.78 -1.33 -2.47
N THR A 188 18.74 -0.48 -2.10
CA THR A 188 18.57 0.60 -1.12
C THR A 188 18.65 1.99 -1.76
N GLY A 189 19.04 2.06 -3.03
CA GLY A 189 19.20 3.30 -3.80
C GLY A 189 19.47 3.01 -5.28
N GLY A 190 19.80 4.05 -6.03
CA GLY A 190 20.08 3.92 -7.46
C GLY A 190 18.83 3.83 -8.34
N ARG A 191 19.02 3.51 -9.64
CA ARG A 191 17.95 3.44 -10.62
C ARG A 191 18.15 2.32 -11.65
N ILE A 192 17.11 1.55 -11.92
CA ILE A 192 17.09 0.45 -12.89
C ILE A 192 15.96 0.70 -13.89
N GLY A 193 16.15 0.35 -15.17
CA GLY A 193 15.08 0.49 -16.17
C GLY A 193 13.92 -0.51 -16.01
N ARG A 194 14.21 -1.80 -15.82
CA ARG A 194 13.28 -2.88 -15.43
C ARG A 194 14.04 -3.98 -14.70
N VAL A 195 13.33 -4.81 -13.94
CA VAL A 195 13.88 -6.03 -13.34
C VAL A 195 13.07 -7.23 -13.80
N ASN A 196 13.76 -8.32 -14.17
CA ASN A 196 13.15 -9.61 -14.51
C ASN A 196 14.02 -10.77 -14.01
N MET A 197 13.72 -11.26 -12.81
CA MET A 197 14.52 -12.29 -12.12
C MET A 197 14.37 -13.69 -12.76
N LYS A 198 13.32 -13.89 -13.58
CA LYS A 198 13.03 -15.14 -14.30
C LYS A 198 12.85 -16.35 -13.36
N LEU A 199 13.40 -17.51 -13.73
CA LEU A 199 13.16 -18.79 -13.05
C LEU A 199 13.84 -18.79 -11.67
N ASP A 200 13.62 -19.83 -10.88
CA ASP A 200 14.17 -20.02 -9.52
C ASP A 200 13.45 -19.27 -8.39
N GLN A 201 13.85 -19.57 -7.16
CA GLN A 201 13.24 -19.00 -5.95
C GLN A 201 13.83 -17.62 -5.66
N ASN A 202 13.21 -16.59 -6.22
CA ASN A 202 13.78 -15.24 -6.22
C ASN A 202 13.44 -14.47 -4.93
N TYR A 203 14.38 -13.63 -4.52
CA TYR A 203 14.24 -12.70 -3.41
C TYR A 203 14.62 -11.29 -3.88
N PHE A 204 13.69 -10.35 -3.78
CA PHE A 204 13.94 -8.94 -4.08
C PHE A 204 13.54 -8.04 -2.92
N ASN A 205 14.51 -7.40 -2.25
CA ASN A 205 14.27 -6.48 -1.15
C ASN A 205 14.64 -5.04 -1.54
N MET A 206 13.62 -4.19 -1.63
CA MET A 206 13.72 -2.79 -1.98
C MET A 206 13.36 -1.88 -0.81
N SER A 207 14.31 -1.05 -0.38
CA SER A 207 14.12 -0.02 0.67
C SER A 207 14.35 1.41 0.16
N GLY A 208 14.75 1.57 -1.09
CA GLY A 208 14.96 2.86 -1.74
C GLY A 208 15.29 2.72 -3.23
N GLY A 209 15.50 3.85 -3.89
CA GLY A 209 15.82 3.89 -5.33
C GLY A 209 14.59 3.82 -6.25
N THR A 210 14.81 3.56 -7.53
CA THR A 210 13.76 3.59 -8.57
C THR A 210 13.91 2.46 -9.59
N ILE A 211 12.84 1.72 -9.84
CA ILE A 211 12.67 0.88 -11.03
C ILE A 211 11.72 1.63 -11.96
N ASP A 212 12.15 1.95 -13.18
CA ASP A 212 11.37 2.79 -14.10
C ASP A 212 10.08 2.11 -14.60
N ARG A 213 10.12 0.77 -14.73
CA ARG A 213 9.03 -0.06 -15.25
C ARG A 213 8.69 -1.16 -14.25
N ASN A 214 8.62 -2.41 -14.70
CA ASN A 214 8.16 -3.54 -13.91
C ASN A 214 9.29 -4.17 -13.10
N LEU A 215 8.90 -4.76 -11.98
CA LEU A 215 9.64 -5.76 -11.23
C LEU A 215 8.92 -7.09 -11.43
N VAL A 216 9.59 -8.05 -12.07
CA VAL A 216 9.03 -9.37 -12.37
C VAL A 216 9.89 -10.45 -11.75
N THR A 217 9.26 -11.39 -11.05
CA THR A 217 9.80 -12.72 -10.71
C THR A 217 8.97 -13.78 -11.45
N GLY A 218 9.59 -14.91 -11.76
CA GLY A 218 9.07 -15.89 -12.72
C GLY A 218 8.32 -17.04 -12.06
N PHE A 219 8.85 -18.25 -12.15
CA PHE A 219 8.20 -19.43 -11.54
C PHE A 219 8.91 -19.80 -10.24
N ASP A 220 8.32 -20.73 -9.49
CA ASP A 220 8.78 -21.18 -8.17
C ASP A 220 8.42 -20.17 -7.08
N LYS A 221 8.96 -20.34 -5.87
CA LYS A 221 8.58 -19.53 -4.72
C LYS A 221 9.41 -18.25 -4.67
N ASP A 222 8.75 -17.14 -4.92
CA ASP A 222 9.32 -15.82 -4.95
C ASP A 222 8.95 -14.98 -3.72
N THR A 223 9.81 -14.03 -3.37
CA THR A 223 9.60 -13.09 -2.28
C THR A 223 10.03 -11.69 -2.68
N ILE A 224 9.08 -10.74 -2.64
CA ILE A 224 9.34 -9.32 -2.86
C ILE A 224 9.00 -8.55 -1.59
N ILE A 225 9.93 -7.71 -1.13
CA ILE A 225 9.74 -6.83 0.02
C ILE A 225 9.99 -5.39 -0.43
N LEU A 226 8.96 -4.54 -0.34
CA LEU A 226 9.02 -3.12 -0.63
C LEU A 226 8.80 -2.31 0.65
N SER A 227 9.85 -1.68 1.14
CA SER A 227 9.83 -0.78 2.32
C SER A 227 10.11 0.69 1.97
N GLY A 228 10.53 0.98 0.74
CA GLY A 228 10.79 2.32 0.24
C GLY A 228 11.19 2.34 -1.24
N GLY A 229 11.25 3.53 -1.83
CA GLY A 229 11.54 3.71 -3.26
C GLY A 229 10.32 3.64 -4.16
N THR A 230 10.54 3.55 -5.47
CA THR A 230 9.48 3.60 -6.49
C THR A 230 9.66 2.51 -7.53
N ILE A 231 8.59 1.76 -7.80
CA ILE A 231 8.43 0.89 -8.97
C ILE A 231 7.41 1.58 -9.88
N GLY A 232 7.84 1.98 -11.07
CA GLY A 232 7.02 2.78 -11.98
C GLY A 232 5.90 2.00 -12.67
N GLY A 233 6.07 0.69 -12.83
CA GLY A 233 5.10 -0.22 -13.42
C GLY A 233 4.58 -1.26 -12.41
N ASN A 234 4.40 -2.48 -12.90
CA ASN A 234 3.79 -3.57 -12.14
C ASN A 234 4.82 -4.33 -11.30
N ILE A 235 4.36 -4.90 -10.21
CA ILE A 235 4.99 -6.07 -9.58
C ILE A 235 4.25 -7.31 -10.11
N SER A 236 4.98 -8.33 -10.56
CA SER A 236 4.40 -9.60 -11.00
C SER A 236 5.27 -10.76 -10.58
N VAL A 237 4.71 -11.76 -9.91
CA VAL A 237 5.45 -12.95 -9.44
C VAL A 237 5.03 -14.24 -10.14
N SER A 238 4.05 -14.15 -11.05
CA SER A 238 3.66 -15.17 -12.03
C SER A 238 3.23 -16.55 -11.50
N GLY A 239 4.09 -17.44 -11.01
CA GLY A 239 3.67 -18.80 -10.72
C GLY A 239 4.45 -19.51 -9.63
N GLY A 240 3.81 -19.78 -8.51
CA GLY A 240 4.41 -20.41 -7.35
C GLY A 240 3.63 -20.06 -6.09
N ASN A 241 4.19 -20.34 -4.91
CA ASN A 241 3.56 -19.89 -3.67
C ASN A 241 4.34 -18.69 -3.15
N ASP A 242 3.94 -17.52 -3.62
CA ASP A 242 4.76 -16.32 -3.58
C ASP A 242 4.38 -15.41 -2.41
N SER A 243 5.26 -14.44 -2.14
CA SER A 243 4.93 -13.40 -1.19
C SER A 243 5.39 -12.02 -1.62
N VAL A 244 4.46 -11.07 -1.59
CA VAL A 244 4.75 -9.64 -1.75
C VAL A 244 4.39 -8.92 -0.45
N THR A 245 5.36 -8.22 0.13
CA THR A 245 5.18 -7.39 1.32
C THR A 245 5.44 -5.93 1.01
N VAL A 246 4.46 -5.06 1.28
CA VAL A 246 4.56 -3.59 1.16
C VAL A 246 4.47 -2.95 2.54
N THR A 247 5.51 -2.22 2.93
CA THR A 247 5.57 -1.43 4.18
C THR A 247 5.89 0.05 3.93
N GLY A 248 6.22 0.40 2.68
CA GLY A 248 6.57 1.74 2.24
C GLY A 248 6.72 1.79 0.72
N GLY A 249 7.19 2.93 0.19
CA GLY A 249 7.43 3.10 -1.26
C GLY A 249 6.16 3.28 -2.10
N THR A 250 6.30 3.18 -3.42
CA THR A 250 5.19 3.34 -4.36
C THR A 250 5.26 2.30 -5.48
N VAL A 251 4.14 1.67 -5.81
CA VAL A 251 3.95 0.84 -7.01
C VAL A 251 3.02 1.60 -7.95
N GLY A 252 3.53 1.96 -9.12
CA GLY A 252 2.82 2.78 -10.11
C GLY A 252 1.73 2.03 -10.88
N GLY A 253 1.86 0.71 -11.00
CA GLY A 253 0.87 -0.16 -11.63
C GLY A 253 0.30 -1.20 -10.67
N ASP A 254 0.01 -2.38 -11.21
CA ASP A 254 -0.63 -3.48 -10.50
C ASP A 254 0.38 -4.31 -9.69
N ILE A 255 -0.12 -5.00 -8.66
CA ILE A 255 0.55 -6.14 -8.04
C ILE A 255 -0.22 -7.39 -8.48
N LEU A 256 0.44 -8.26 -9.24
CA LEU A 256 -0.12 -9.46 -9.86
C LEU A 256 0.54 -10.71 -9.27
N MET A 257 -0.21 -11.46 -8.45
CA MET A 257 0.31 -12.62 -7.73
C MET A 257 0.19 -13.90 -8.58
N SER A 258 -0.95 -14.04 -9.26
CA SER A 258 -1.19 -14.96 -10.40
C SER A 258 -1.48 -16.40 -10.00
N PHE A 259 -0.57 -17.36 -10.16
CA PHE A 259 -0.88 -18.78 -9.92
C PHE A 259 -0.17 -19.31 -8.69
N GLY A 260 -0.88 -20.12 -7.90
CA GLY A 260 -0.40 -20.77 -6.69
C GLY A 260 -0.87 -20.06 -5.43
N ALA A 261 -0.58 -20.65 -4.27
CA ALA A 261 -1.15 -20.18 -3.00
C ALA A 261 -0.31 -19.04 -2.41
N ASP A 262 -0.73 -17.82 -2.67
CA ASP A 262 0.02 -16.59 -2.47
C ASP A 262 -0.29 -15.88 -1.15
N ASN A 263 0.68 -15.09 -0.69
CA ASN A 263 0.57 -14.28 0.52
C ASN A 263 0.96 -12.82 0.26
N PHE A 264 -0.03 -11.93 0.25
CA PHE A 264 0.14 -10.49 0.17
C PHE A 264 0.03 -9.81 1.53
N VAL A 265 1.02 -8.99 1.88
CA VAL A 265 1.00 -8.21 3.13
C VAL A 265 1.21 -6.73 2.83
N TRP A 266 0.32 -5.88 3.31
CA TRP A 266 0.45 -4.43 3.21
C TRP A 266 0.28 -3.77 4.58
N ASN A 267 1.36 -3.23 5.15
CA ASN A 267 1.39 -2.80 6.54
C ASN A 267 1.98 -1.40 6.74
N GLY A 268 1.16 -0.46 7.24
CA GLY A 268 1.56 0.82 7.82
C GLY A 268 2.00 1.91 6.84
N GLY A 269 2.39 1.56 5.61
CA GLY A 269 2.90 2.52 4.65
C GLY A 269 2.85 2.01 3.21
N GLY A 270 3.28 2.86 2.29
CA GLY A 270 3.27 2.56 0.86
C GLY A 270 1.98 2.97 0.15
N ILE A 271 2.04 3.04 -1.18
CA ILE A 271 0.91 3.33 -2.08
C ILE A 271 0.98 2.39 -3.29
N VAL A 272 -0.12 1.73 -3.60
CA VAL A 272 -0.32 0.97 -4.85
C VAL A 272 -1.35 1.73 -5.68
N TYR A 273 -0.96 2.18 -6.87
CA TYR A 273 -1.82 2.96 -7.75
C TYR A 273 -2.69 2.11 -8.67
N GLY A 274 -2.28 0.88 -8.98
CA GLY A 274 -3.09 -0.07 -9.72
C GLY A 274 -3.93 -0.95 -8.81
N SER A 275 -4.24 -2.15 -9.30
CA SER A 275 -4.93 -3.19 -8.54
C SER A 275 -3.95 -4.09 -7.80
N VAL A 276 -4.41 -4.70 -6.71
CA VAL A 276 -3.80 -5.90 -6.13
C VAL A 276 -4.69 -7.07 -6.55
N ASP A 277 -4.15 -7.96 -7.37
CA ASP A 277 -4.85 -9.13 -7.89
C ASP A 277 -4.08 -10.39 -7.48
N LEU A 278 -4.71 -11.20 -6.63
CA LEU A 278 -4.10 -12.44 -6.15
C LEU A 278 -4.15 -13.55 -7.21
N GLY A 279 -5.08 -13.46 -8.16
CA GLY A 279 -5.10 -14.35 -9.31
C GLY A 279 -5.99 -15.56 -9.11
N GLY A 280 -5.43 -16.77 -9.17
CA GLY A 280 -6.17 -18.00 -8.93
C GLY A 280 -5.52 -18.85 -7.86
N ASP A 281 -6.24 -19.89 -7.42
CA ASP A 281 -5.89 -20.76 -6.28
C ASP A 281 -6.36 -20.15 -4.95
N ASN A 282 -5.77 -20.53 -3.82
CA ASN A 282 -6.29 -20.15 -2.50
C ASN A 282 -5.31 -19.22 -1.82
N ASP A 283 -5.68 -17.95 -1.75
CA ASP A 283 -4.76 -16.88 -1.42
C ASP A 283 -5.08 -16.20 -0.09
N THR A 284 -4.07 -15.51 0.43
CA THR A 284 -4.20 -14.73 1.66
C THR A 284 -3.69 -13.31 1.47
N ALA A 285 -4.49 -12.34 1.91
CA ALA A 285 -4.06 -10.96 2.07
C ALA A 285 -4.23 -10.47 3.50
N ARG A 286 -3.23 -9.74 3.98
CA ARG A 286 -3.32 -8.99 5.24
C ARG A 286 -2.97 -7.52 5.02
N LEU A 287 -3.95 -6.66 5.22
CA LEU A 287 -3.77 -5.21 5.26
C LEU A 287 -3.78 -4.75 6.72
N SER A 288 -2.80 -3.95 7.12
CA SER A 288 -2.68 -3.50 8.51
C SER A 288 -2.25 -2.05 8.66
N ASN A 289 -2.86 -1.32 9.60
CA ASN A 289 -2.50 0.06 9.92
C ASN A 289 -2.56 1.01 8.71
N LEU A 290 -3.53 0.81 7.82
CA LEU A 290 -3.68 1.59 6.60
C LEU A 290 -4.84 2.57 6.71
N THR A 291 -4.70 3.72 6.07
CA THR A 291 -5.77 4.70 5.93
C THR A 291 -6.01 5.00 4.45
N ASN A 292 -6.98 5.87 4.17
CA ASN A 292 -7.20 6.37 2.81
C ASN A 292 -5.97 7.06 2.19
N ALA A 293 -5.03 7.55 3.01
CA ALA A 293 -3.78 8.10 2.49
C ALA A 293 -2.92 7.06 1.74
N ASN A 294 -3.08 5.77 2.07
CA ASN A 294 -2.40 4.66 1.44
C ASN A 294 -3.26 4.01 0.35
N LEU A 295 -4.53 3.77 0.68
CA LEU A 295 -5.46 2.97 -0.13
C LEU A 295 -6.23 3.78 -1.17
N GLY A 296 -6.32 5.11 -1.02
CA GLY A 296 -7.22 5.94 -1.83
C GLY A 296 -6.94 5.95 -3.33
N ALA A 297 -5.73 5.55 -3.73
CA ALA A 297 -5.33 5.44 -5.13
C ALA A 297 -5.47 4.03 -5.73
N THR A 298 -5.73 2.99 -4.92
CA THR A 298 -5.76 1.59 -5.36
C THR A 298 -7.06 1.25 -6.05
N ASP A 299 -7.04 0.76 -7.28
CA ASP A 299 -8.26 0.51 -8.07
C ASP A 299 -9.09 -0.65 -7.50
N ALA A 300 -8.45 -1.78 -7.21
CA ALA A 300 -9.08 -2.99 -6.69
C ALA A 300 -8.12 -3.79 -5.79
N ILE A 301 -8.70 -4.59 -4.89
CA ILE A 301 -8.03 -5.59 -4.06
C ILE A 301 -8.87 -6.88 -4.21
N SER A 302 -8.41 -7.77 -5.08
CA SER A 302 -9.12 -8.98 -5.49
C SER A 302 -8.44 -10.24 -4.95
N GLY A 303 -9.22 -11.15 -4.36
CA GLY A 303 -8.78 -12.53 -4.09
C GLY A 303 -8.65 -13.33 -5.39
N GLY A 304 -9.59 -13.13 -6.30
CA GLY A 304 -9.52 -13.70 -7.64
C GLY A 304 -10.35 -14.97 -7.75
N ALA A 305 -9.78 -16.07 -8.19
CA ALA A 305 -10.48 -17.33 -8.38
C ALA A 305 -10.00 -18.41 -7.39
N GLY A 306 -10.87 -18.87 -6.50
CA GLY A 306 -10.55 -19.94 -5.56
C GLY A 306 -11.09 -19.63 -4.17
N THR A 307 -10.39 -19.97 -3.10
CA THR A 307 -10.87 -19.74 -1.73
C THR A 307 -9.91 -18.85 -0.98
N ASP A 308 -10.24 -17.58 -0.94
CA ASP A 308 -9.36 -16.50 -0.53
C ASP A 308 -9.78 -15.88 0.81
N ALA A 309 -8.77 -15.42 1.55
CA ALA A 309 -8.96 -14.79 2.85
C ALA A 309 -8.29 -13.42 2.95
N LEU A 310 -9.09 -12.39 3.23
CA LEU A 310 -8.64 -11.02 3.49
C LEU A 310 -8.79 -10.68 4.97
N THR A 311 -7.66 -10.37 5.63
CA THR A 311 -7.67 -9.75 6.96
C THR A 311 -7.39 -8.26 6.86
N LEU A 312 -8.32 -7.45 7.36
CA LEU A 312 -8.20 -6.02 7.55
C LEU A 312 -7.97 -5.75 9.04
N ASP A 313 -6.84 -5.14 9.38
CA ASP A 313 -6.39 -4.96 10.77
C ASP A 313 -6.04 -3.49 11.03
N ASN A 314 -6.86 -2.76 11.79
CA ASN A 314 -6.71 -1.31 11.93
C ASN A 314 -6.64 -0.59 10.56
N VAL A 315 -7.58 -0.94 9.68
CA VAL A 315 -7.69 -0.36 8.33
C VAL A 315 -8.87 0.60 8.25
N LYS A 316 -8.67 1.79 7.70
CA LYS A 316 -9.75 2.76 7.40
C LYS A 316 -10.00 2.77 5.90
N LEU A 317 -10.99 1.99 5.46
CA LEU A 317 -11.38 1.84 4.06
C LEU A 317 -12.64 2.67 3.75
N ASP A 318 -12.50 3.62 2.83
CA ASP A 318 -13.54 4.59 2.46
C ASP A 318 -14.45 4.13 1.30
N GLY A 319 -14.35 2.86 0.90
CA GLY A 319 -15.21 2.24 -0.09
C GLY A 319 -14.90 0.76 -0.23
N VAL A 320 -15.91 -0.09 -0.02
CA VAL A 320 -15.82 -1.55 -0.17
C VAL A 320 -15.87 -2.01 -1.63
N SER A 321 -16.25 -1.13 -2.58
CA SER A 321 -16.32 -1.45 -4.01
C SER A 321 -15.01 -2.00 -4.61
N ARG A 322 -13.88 -1.66 -3.98
CA ARG A 322 -12.56 -2.18 -4.35
C ARG A 322 -12.28 -3.58 -3.83
N LEU A 323 -13.00 -4.08 -2.83
CA LEU A 323 -12.84 -5.45 -2.34
C LEU A 323 -13.65 -6.39 -3.22
N GLN A 324 -12.97 -7.30 -3.92
CA GLN A 324 -13.58 -8.14 -4.94
C GLN A 324 -13.19 -9.61 -4.73
N ASN A 325 -14.13 -10.52 -5.02
CA ASN A 325 -13.87 -11.96 -5.06
C ASN A 325 -13.20 -12.50 -3.78
N TRP A 326 -13.84 -12.30 -2.63
CA TRP A 326 -13.34 -12.77 -1.33
C TRP A 326 -14.34 -13.72 -0.66
N GLU A 327 -13.92 -14.94 -0.35
CA GLU A 327 -14.69 -15.94 0.41
C GLU A 327 -14.70 -15.63 1.91
N SER A 328 -13.66 -14.97 2.42
CA SER A 328 -13.59 -14.53 3.80
C SER A 328 -12.98 -13.14 3.92
N ILE A 329 -13.68 -12.24 4.60
CA ILE A 329 -13.19 -10.93 5.00
C ILE A 329 -13.31 -10.81 6.52
N ASP A 330 -12.19 -10.59 7.20
CA ASP A 330 -12.12 -10.34 8.64
C ASP A 330 -11.74 -8.88 8.90
N ALA A 331 -12.67 -8.10 9.46
CA ALA A 331 -12.42 -6.74 9.95
C ALA A 331 -12.06 -6.76 11.43
N THR A 332 -10.81 -6.42 11.74
CA THR A 332 -10.20 -6.55 13.07
C THR A 332 -9.53 -5.27 13.54
N ASN A 333 -9.40 -5.12 14.86
CA ASN A 333 -8.62 -4.08 15.53
C ASN A 333 -8.94 -2.65 15.06
N ASP A 334 -10.14 -2.13 15.35
CA ASP A 334 -10.59 -0.79 14.95
C ASP A 334 -10.56 -0.59 13.41
N THR A 335 -10.87 -1.65 12.66
CA THR A 335 -11.10 -1.51 11.22
C THR A 335 -12.42 -0.78 10.98
N GLN A 336 -12.44 0.09 9.96
CA GLN A 336 -13.59 0.85 9.53
C GLN A 336 -13.83 0.59 8.05
N LEU A 337 -14.99 0.01 7.73
CA LEU A 337 -15.40 -0.30 6.35
C LEU A 337 -16.58 0.58 5.97
N THR A 338 -16.45 1.36 4.90
CA THR A 338 -17.53 2.24 4.42
C THR A 338 -18.18 1.67 3.18
N MET A 339 -19.50 1.50 3.23
CA MET A 339 -20.28 1.03 2.10
C MET A 339 -20.46 2.14 1.06
N ASP A 340 -19.93 1.91 -0.14
CA ASP A 340 -20.09 2.73 -1.35
C ASP A 340 -20.64 1.92 -2.54
N SER A 341 -20.85 0.62 -2.33
CA SER A 341 -21.48 -0.33 -3.24
C SER A 341 -22.10 -1.47 -2.44
N ASN A 342 -22.73 -2.42 -3.13
CA ASN A 342 -22.94 -3.73 -2.52
C ASN A 342 -21.58 -4.41 -2.29
N LEU A 343 -21.44 -5.10 -1.17
CA LEU A 343 -20.32 -6.01 -0.93
C LEU A 343 -20.74 -7.41 -1.42
N VAL A 344 -20.04 -7.89 -2.44
CA VAL A 344 -20.27 -9.21 -3.02
C VAL A 344 -19.19 -10.16 -2.51
N LEU A 345 -19.61 -11.23 -1.86
CA LEU A 345 -18.72 -12.23 -1.25
C LEU A 345 -18.67 -13.51 -2.11
N GLY A 346 -17.47 -14.05 -2.26
CA GLY A 346 -17.13 -15.15 -3.15
C GLY A 346 -16.98 -14.72 -4.61
N ASP A 347 -16.76 -15.72 -5.47
CA ASP A 347 -16.52 -15.56 -6.89
C ASP A 347 -17.43 -16.50 -7.74
N SER A 348 -17.12 -16.66 -9.03
CA SER A 348 -17.87 -17.54 -9.93
C SER A 348 -17.71 -19.05 -9.68
N GLY A 349 -16.65 -19.46 -8.98
CA GLY A 349 -16.35 -20.84 -8.58
C GLY A 349 -16.91 -21.21 -7.21
N THR A 350 -16.75 -20.35 -6.20
CA THR A 350 -17.20 -20.58 -4.81
C THR A 350 -18.63 -20.13 -4.57
N GLY A 351 -19.03 -19.03 -5.20
CA GLY A 351 -20.38 -18.50 -5.22
C GLY A 351 -20.83 -17.75 -3.97
N THR A 352 -20.12 -17.80 -2.85
CA THR A 352 -20.48 -17.11 -1.61
C THR A 352 -19.27 -16.91 -0.70
N GLY A 353 -19.46 -16.15 0.39
CA GLY A 353 -18.44 -15.96 1.40
C GLY A 353 -18.98 -15.39 2.71
N SER A 354 -18.04 -14.93 3.54
CA SER A 354 -18.29 -14.47 4.89
C SER A 354 -17.62 -13.13 5.19
N LEU A 355 -18.28 -12.31 6.00
CA LEU A 355 -17.74 -11.11 6.62
C LEU A 355 -17.80 -11.26 8.15
N SER A 356 -16.68 -11.10 8.82
CA SER A 356 -16.59 -10.98 10.27
C SER A 356 -16.20 -9.57 10.67
N VAL A 357 -16.91 -8.98 11.65
CA VAL A 357 -16.60 -7.67 12.22
C VAL A 357 -16.33 -7.86 13.71
N ASP A 358 -15.09 -7.63 14.13
CA ASP A 358 -14.69 -7.78 15.54
C ASP A 358 -15.28 -6.68 16.44
N ALA A 359 -15.15 -6.85 17.75
CA ALA A 359 -15.75 -5.95 18.74
C ALA A 359 -15.23 -4.50 18.71
N ALA A 360 -14.04 -4.28 18.12
CA ALA A 360 -13.45 -2.96 18.01
C ALA A 360 -13.82 -2.25 16.70
N SER A 361 -14.23 -3.01 15.67
CA SER A 361 -14.41 -2.53 14.30
C SER A 361 -15.83 -2.01 14.04
N THR A 362 -15.94 -1.22 12.96
CA THR A 362 -17.20 -0.59 12.53
C THR A 362 -17.42 -0.79 11.04
N LEU A 363 -18.63 -1.22 10.68
CA LEU A 363 -19.17 -1.22 9.33
C LEU A 363 -20.11 -0.01 9.20
N TYR A 364 -19.75 0.96 8.36
CA TYR A 364 -20.54 2.14 8.05
C TYR A 364 -21.45 1.88 6.85
N GLY A 365 -22.74 1.74 7.09
CA GLY A 365 -23.76 1.40 6.08
C GLY A 365 -24.64 2.57 5.63
N GLY A 366 -24.54 3.74 6.28
CA GLY A 366 -25.38 4.91 5.98
C GLY A 366 -25.08 5.54 4.61
N GLY A 367 -26.12 6.11 3.97
CA GLY A 367 -26.03 6.91 2.75
C GLY A 367 -26.13 6.16 1.42
N PHE A 368 -25.88 4.83 1.39
CA PHE A 368 -25.87 4.06 0.14
C PHE A 368 -27.07 3.11 -0.03
N ASN A 369 -27.70 2.65 1.06
CA ASN A 369 -28.67 1.56 1.02
C ASN A 369 -28.10 0.26 0.45
N ALA A 370 -26.91 -0.13 0.93
CA ALA A 370 -26.11 -1.24 0.41
C ALA A 370 -26.68 -2.62 0.76
N ALA A 371 -26.20 -3.64 0.05
CA ALA A 371 -26.38 -5.04 0.40
C ALA A 371 -25.03 -5.76 0.60
N ILE A 372 -24.96 -6.66 1.59
CA ILE A 372 -23.94 -7.70 1.69
C ILE A 372 -24.57 -8.98 1.15
N GLN A 373 -23.98 -9.56 0.11
CA GLN A 373 -24.60 -10.66 -0.63
C GLN A 373 -23.56 -11.64 -1.18
N ALA A 374 -24.00 -12.85 -1.46
CA ALA A 374 -23.21 -13.86 -2.16
C ALA A 374 -23.05 -13.48 -3.65
N PHE A 375 -21.97 -13.93 -4.27
CA PHE A 375 -21.73 -13.79 -5.72
C PHE A 375 -22.81 -14.49 -6.54
N THR A 376 -23.12 -15.73 -6.17
CA THR A 376 -24.15 -16.53 -6.83
C THR A 376 -25.52 -16.19 -6.24
N ALA A 377 -26.39 -15.62 -7.07
CA ALA A 377 -27.75 -15.27 -6.70
C ALA A 377 -28.51 -16.49 -6.12
N GLY A 378 -29.15 -16.31 -4.97
CA GLY A 378 -29.88 -17.36 -4.24
C GLY A 378 -29.04 -18.14 -3.23
N GLN A 379 -27.70 -18.00 -3.25
CA GLN A 379 -26.87 -18.43 -2.12
C GLN A 379 -26.94 -17.40 -0.99
N LEU A 380 -26.52 -17.84 0.20
CA LEU A 380 -26.54 -17.03 1.42
C LEU A 380 -25.12 -16.59 1.76
N ALA A 381 -24.92 -15.28 1.90
CA ALA A 381 -23.73 -14.76 2.58
C ALA A 381 -23.78 -15.05 4.08
N GLN A 382 -22.64 -15.03 4.76
CA GLN A 382 -22.57 -15.09 6.22
C GLN A 382 -22.01 -13.77 6.77
N VAL A 383 -22.74 -13.11 7.67
CA VAL A 383 -22.24 -11.93 8.39
C VAL A 383 -22.21 -12.23 9.89
N THR A 384 -21.04 -12.07 10.50
CA THR A 384 -20.85 -12.20 11.95
C THR A 384 -20.43 -10.84 12.50
N ASN A 385 -21.21 -10.28 13.42
CA ASN A 385 -20.97 -8.94 13.96
C ASN A 385 -20.81 -8.97 15.49
N ALA A 386 -19.58 -8.80 15.96
CA ALA A 386 -19.27 -8.45 17.34
C ALA A 386 -19.08 -6.93 17.53
N GLY A 387 -18.84 -6.19 16.45
CA GLY A 387 -18.58 -4.76 16.44
C GLY A 387 -19.82 -3.90 16.23
N ARG A 388 -19.67 -2.83 15.44
CA ARG A 388 -20.75 -1.87 15.15
C ARG A 388 -21.16 -1.94 13.69
N ILE A 389 -22.46 -2.01 13.44
CA ILE A 389 -23.06 -1.58 12.18
C ILE A 389 -23.62 -0.19 12.45
N ASP A 390 -23.06 0.82 11.79
CA ASP A 390 -23.47 2.21 11.94
C ASP A 390 -24.19 2.67 10.68
N LEU A 391 -25.49 2.96 10.79
CA LEU A 391 -26.28 3.57 9.71
C LEU A 391 -26.36 5.09 9.87
N THR A 392 -25.85 5.65 10.98
CA THR A 392 -25.93 7.07 11.31
C THR A 392 -24.89 7.93 10.59
N ASN A 393 -23.96 7.30 9.85
CA ASN A 393 -22.90 7.98 9.11
C ASN A 393 -23.36 8.52 7.74
N GLY A 394 -24.63 8.31 7.36
CA GLY A 394 -25.20 8.69 6.08
C GLY A 394 -25.76 10.12 6.00
N SER A 395 -26.62 10.36 5.01
CA SER A 395 -27.19 11.68 4.72
C SER A 395 -28.21 12.15 5.78
N THR A 396 -28.69 13.38 5.68
CA THR A 396 -29.68 13.90 6.65
C THR A 396 -31.02 13.20 6.48
N GLY A 397 -31.42 12.38 7.45
CA GLY A 397 -32.75 11.79 7.54
C GLY A 397 -32.71 10.31 7.93
N ALA A 398 -33.74 9.86 8.62
CA ALA A 398 -33.85 8.48 9.13
C ALA A 398 -34.39 7.53 8.05
N THR A 399 -33.62 7.28 7.00
CA THR A 399 -34.04 6.45 5.85
C THR A 399 -32.99 5.46 5.35
N ASP A 400 -31.82 5.41 5.99
CA ASP A 400 -30.73 4.57 5.58
C ASP A 400 -31.01 3.10 5.87
N SER A 401 -30.46 2.22 5.04
CA SER A 401 -30.62 0.78 5.21
C SER A 401 -29.37 0.01 4.86
N LEU A 402 -29.20 -1.14 5.52
CA LEU A 402 -28.22 -2.14 5.12
C LEU A 402 -28.93 -3.47 4.96
N THR A 403 -28.80 -4.08 3.80
CA THR A 403 -29.38 -5.40 3.52
C THR A 403 -28.35 -6.49 3.73
N ILE A 404 -28.69 -7.53 4.49
CA ILE A 404 -27.92 -8.77 4.58
C ILE A 404 -28.69 -9.84 3.84
N SER A 405 -28.17 -10.25 2.68
CA SER A 405 -28.74 -11.30 1.84
C SER A 405 -28.15 -12.66 2.24
N GLY A 406 -28.54 -13.16 3.41
CA GLY A 406 -27.89 -14.33 4.00
C GLY A 406 -28.14 -14.52 5.48
N ASN A 407 -27.24 -15.23 6.13
CA ASN A 407 -27.27 -15.43 7.57
C ASN A 407 -26.59 -14.27 8.30
N TYR A 408 -27.18 -13.85 9.42
CA TYR A 408 -26.63 -12.84 10.32
C TYR A 408 -26.46 -13.43 11.72
N VAL A 409 -25.28 -13.26 12.30
CA VAL A 409 -24.97 -13.69 13.67
C VAL A 409 -24.45 -12.50 14.45
N GLY A 410 -25.24 -12.01 15.41
CA GLY A 410 -24.78 -11.01 16.37
C GLY A 410 -24.01 -11.67 17.51
N LEU A 411 -22.82 -11.17 17.83
CA LEU A 411 -21.99 -11.63 18.95
C LEU A 411 -21.85 -10.53 20.02
N GLY A 412 -22.98 -9.90 20.37
CA GLY A 412 -23.01 -8.76 21.28
C GLY A 412 -22.63 -7.43 20.62
N GLY A 413 -22.67 -7.38 19.28
CA GLY A 413 -22.45 -6.16 18.52
C GLY A 413 -23.60 -5.15 18.64
N LEU A 414 -23.39 -3.98 18.04
CA LEU A 414 -24.37 -2.88 18.02
C LEU A 414 -24.83 -2.58 16.60
N LEU A 415 -26.09 -2.17 16.49
CA LEU A 415 -26.69 -1.52 15.33
C LEU A 415 -27.06 -0.08 15.75
N LEU A 416 -26.45 0.92 15.12
CA LEU A 416 -26.76 2.32 15.36
C LEU A 416 -27.68 2.82 14.25
N ILE A 417 -28.82 3.37 14.64
CA ILE A 417 -29.85 3.89 13.72
C ILE A 417 -30.29 5.28 14.13
N GLN A 418 -30.63 6.09 13.15
CA GLN A 418 -31.38 7.32 13.33
C GLN A 418 -32.88 7.02 13.17
N THR A 419 -33.70 7.63 14.02
CA THR A 419 -35.17 7.50 13.97
C THR A 419 -35.82 8.84 14.30
N GLU A 420 -36.82 9.24 13.53
CA GLU A 420 -37.69 10.37 13.88
C GLU A 420 -38.78 9.88 14.85
N LEU A 421 -38.49 9.77 16.16
CA LEU A 421 -39.41 9.12 17.12
C LEU A 421 -40.80 9.78 17.15
N GLY A 422 -41.80 9.07 16.62
CA GLY A 422 -43.19 9.51 16.48
C GLY A 422 -44.18 8.33 16.48
N ASP A 423 -45.13 8.34 15.55
CA ASP A 423 -46.15 7.30 15.40
C ASP A 423 -45.69 6.16 14.48
N ASP A 424 -46.59 5.25 14.12
CA ASP A 424 -46.29 4.09 13.25
C ASP A 424 -45.68 4.45 11.88
N SER A 425 -45.85 5.70 11.41
CA SER A 425 -45.35 6.17 10.11
C SER A 425 -43.97 6.81 10.16
N SER A 426 -43.36 6.87 11.35
CA SER A 426 -42.07 7.52 11.57
C SER A 426 -40.97 6.96 10.69
N ALA A 427 -40.13 7.85 10.16
CA ALA A 427 -38.92 7.47 9.43
C ALA A 427 -37.90 6.85 10.40
N SER A 428 -37.29 5.74 9.98
CA SER A 428 -36.19 5.09 10.69
C SER A 428 -35.20 4.50 9.71
N ASP A 429 -33.92 4.59 10.05
CA ASP A 429 -32.93 3.69 9.47
C ASP A 429 -33.26 2.25 9.88
N LYS A 430 -32.85 1.28 9.06
CA LYS A 430 -33.17 -0.12 9.30
C LYS A 430 -32.13 -1.11 8.78
N LEU A 431 -31.94 -2.19 9.53
CA LEU A 431 -31.30 -3.40 9.02
C LEU A 431 -32.34 -4.24 8.28
N VAL A 432 -32.06 -4.61 7.03
CA VAL A 432 -32.90 -5.50 6.22
C VAL A 432 -32.26 -6.87 6.17
N LEU A 433 -32.99 -7.90 6.57
CA LEU A 433 -32.61 -9.30 6.48
C LEU A 433 -33.35 -9.91 5.28
N SER A 434 -32.61 -10.41 4.30
CA SER A 434 -33.17 -10.99 3.08
C SER A 434 -32.74 -12.44 2.95
N SER A 435 -33.71 -13.36 3.01
CA SER A 435 -33.44 -14.79 3.12
C SER A 435 -32.57 -15.13 4.36
N GLY A 436 -32.24 -16.41 4.55
CA GLY A 436 -31.38 -16.84 5.67
C GLY A 436 -32.00 -16.64 7.05
N THR A 437 -31.13 -16.67 8.07
CA THR A 437 -31.53 -16.60 9.48
C THR A 437 -30.67 -15.60 10.26
N ALA A 438 -31.31 -14.83 11.14
CA ALA A 438 -30.65 -13.93 12.07
C ALA A 438 -30.67 -14.48 13.50
N SER A 439 -29.50 -14.66 14.10
CA SER A 439 -29.32 -15.31 15.40
C SER A 439 -28.30 -14.56 16.28
N GLY A 440 -28.11 -15.05 17.51
CA GLY A 440 -27.19 -14.44 18.46
C GLY A 440 -27.81 -13.27 19.22
N SER A 441 -27.04 -12.19 19.40
CA SER A 441 -27.49 -10.98 20.11
C SER A 441 -26.86 -9.71 19.51
N THR A 442 -27.68 -8.68 19.31
CA THR A 442 -27.31 -7.36 18.81
C THR A 442 -28.09 -6.28 19.57
N GLY A 443 -27.38 -5.30 20.12
CA GLY A 443 -27.99 -4.10 20.71
C GLY A 443 -28.37 -3.08 19.64
N ILE A 444 -29.53 -2.44 19.75
CA ILE A 444 -29.97 -1.36 18.87
C ILE A 444 -29.85 -0.04 19.65
N SER A 445 -29.01 0.85 19.15
CA SER A 445 -28.87 2.22 19.64
C SER A 445 -29.63 3.18 18.74
N VAL A 446 -30.61 3.89 19.30
CA VAL A 446 -31.49 4.80 18.57
C VAL A 446 -31.10 6.25 18.82
N VAL A 447 -30.79 6.97 17.74
CA VAL A 447 -30.58 8.42 17.76
C VAL A 447 -31.85 9.11 17.28
N ASN A 448 -32.51 9.85 18.18
CA ASN A 448 -33.72 10.60 17.82
C ASN A 448 -33.38 11.83 16.97
N LEU A 449 -33.88 11.89 15.73
CA LEU A 449 -33.74 13.05 14.84
C LEU A 449 -34.83 14.10 15.07
N GLY A 450 -34.98 14.54 16.33
CA GLY A 450 -35.94 15.59 16.68
C GLY A 450 -37.40 15.17 16.67
N GLY A 451 -37.69 13.86 16.65
CA GLY A 451 -39.04 13.34 16.83
C GLY A 451 -39.63 13.76 18.18
N ALA A 452 -40.88 14.21 18.17
CA ALA A 452 -41.57 14.74 19.35
C ALA A 452 -42.19 13.65 20.25
N GLY A 453 -42.21 12.41 19.77
CA GLY A 453 -42.95 11.30 20.38
C GLY A 453 -44.43 11.31 20.00
N ALA A 454 -44.97 10.12 19.73
CA ALA A 454 -46.41 9.90 19.54
C ALA A 454 -46.78 8.44 19.87
N ALA A 455 -48.08 8.17 19.95
CA ALA A 455 -48.60 6.82 20.16
C ALA A 455 -48.43 5.97 18.90
N THR A 456 -47.82 4.79 19.02
CA THR A 456 -47.84 3.74 17.98
C THR A 456 -49.06 2.85 18.22
N THR A 457 -50.01 2.86 17.29
CA THR A 457 -51.30 2.16 17.41
C THR A 457 -51.43 0.95 16.50
N GLN A 458 -50.44 0.74 15.61
CA GLN A 458 -50.38 -0.36 14.66
C GLN A 458 -49.13 -1.21 14.94
N ASP A 459 -48.34 -1.54 13.92
CA ASP A 459 -47.17 -2.40 14.05
C ASP A 459 -46.06 -1.73 14.88
N GLY A 460 -45.94 -0.41 14.84
CA GLY A 460 -44.84 0.39 15.40
C GLY A 460 -43.86 0.90 14.33
N ILE A 461 -42.80 1.58 14.77
CA ILE A 461 -41.74 2.12 13.90
C ILE A 461 -40.79 0.97 13.51
N MET A 462 -40.72 0.61 12.23
CA MET A 462 -39.90 -0.51 11.77
C MET A 462 -38.40 -0.20 11.83
N VAL A 463 -37.63 -1.04 12.52
CA VAL A 463 -36.17 -0.89 12.68
C VAL A 463 -35.38 -2.10 12.16
N ILE A 464 -36.02 -3.28 12.12
CA ILE A 464 -35.50 -4.45 11.41
C ILE A 464 -36.58 -4.96 10.48
N GLN A 465 -36.23 -5.22 9.22
CA GLN A 465 -37.15 -5.73 8.22
C GLN A 465 -36.69 -7.12 7.74
N ALA A 466 -37.55 -8.12 7.82
CA ALA A 466 -37.33 -9.43 7.23
C ALA A 466 -38.09 -9.53 5.90
N ILE A 467 -37.38 -9.94 4.84
CA ILE A 467 -37.93 -10.15 3.50
C ILE A 467 -37.46 -11.49 2.92
N ASN A 468 -38.09 -11.94 1.83
CA ASN A 468 -37.68 -13.12 1.07
C ASN A 468 -37.49 -14.39 1.94
N GLY A 469 -38.36 -14.57 2.94
CA GLY A 469 -38.34 -15.71 3.86
C GLY A 469 -37.26 -15.65 4.94
N ALA A 470 -36.60 -14.51 5.15
CA ALA A 470 -35.71 -14.31 6.30
C ALA A 470 -36.46 -14.54 7.63
N THR A 471 -35.75 -15.10 8.60
CA THR A 471 -36.27 -15.29 9.96
C THR A 471 -35.28 -14.75 11.00
N SER A 472 -35.76 -14.42 12.19
CA SER A 472 -34.91 -14.00 13.31
C SER A 472 -35.29 -14.71 14.62
N GLY A 473 -34.32 -14.93 15.49
CA GLY A 473 -34.54 -15.44 16.84
C GLY A 473 -35.20 -14.38 17.75
N ALA A 474 -36.03 -14.80 18.70
CA ALA A 474 -36.76 -13.90 19.61
C ALA A 474 -35.86 -13.03 20.53
N THR A 475 -34.59 -13.37 20.65
CA THR A 475 -33.59 -12.66 21.46
C THR A 475 -32.46 -12.06 20.62
N THR A 476 -32.60 -12.08 19.28
CA THR A 476 -31.55 -11.62 18.38
C THR A 476 -31.29 -10.13 18.51
N PHE A 477 -32.33 -9.33 18.76
CA PHE A 477 -32.24 -7.88 18.89
C PHE A 477 -32.81 -7.40 20.23
N ALA A 478 -32.16 -6.41 20.84
CA ALA A 478 -32.61 -5.72 22.04
C ALA A 478 -32.23 -4.23 21.94
N LEU A 479 -32.91 -3.35 22.69
CA LEU A 479 -32.45 -1.97 22.83
C LEU A 479 -31.18 -1.92 23.68
N ASP A 480 -30.19 -1.15 23.26
CA ASP A 480 -28.94 -0.93 24.02
C ASP A 480 -29.14 0.05 25.19
N ALA A 481 -30.10 0.97 25.05
CA ALA A 481 -30.49 1.93 26.07
C ALA A 481 -31.99 2.25 26.01
N PRO A 482 -32.60 2.79 27.09
CA PRO A 482 -33.98 3.29 27.03
C PRO A 482 -34.17 4.34 25.93
N VAL A 483 -35.25 4.21 25.16
CA VAL A 483 -35.58 5.12 24.05
C VAL A 483 -36.84 5.90 24.42
N ALA A 484 -36.78 7.23 24.39
CA ALA A 484 -37.92 8.07 24.73
C ALA A 484 -37.94 9.36 23.90
N ALA A 485 -39.14 9.85 23.62
CA ALA A 485 -39.37 11.15 23.00
C ALA A 485 -40.66 11.77 23.54
N GLY A 486 -40.60 13.04 23.95
CA GLY A 486 -41.74 13.72 24.57
C GLY A 486 -42.27 12.96 25.79
N ALA A 487 -43.58 12.66 25.78
CA ALA A 487 -44.25 11.90 26.84
C ALA A 487 -44.23 10.38 26.63
N PHE A 488 -43.49 9.89 25.63
CA PHE A 488 -43.54 8.51 25.19
C PHE A 488 -42.21 7.79 25.43
N GLU A 489 -42.29 6.59 25.98
CA GLU A 489 -41.18 5.64 26.05
C GLU A 489 -41.40 4.54 25.03
N TYR A 490 -40.38 4.19 24.26
CA TYR A 490 -40.41 3.22 23.17
C TYR A 490 -39.70 1.93 23.58
N TYR A 491 -40.36 0.80 23.33
CA TYR A 491 -39.81 -0.53 23.55
C TYR A 491 -39.74 -1.30 22.24
N LEU A 492 -38.77 -2.20 22.13
CA LEU A 492 -38.56 -3.03 20.95
C LEU A 492 -39.39 -4.31 21.02
N PHE A 493 -40.12 -4.63 19.96
CA PHE A 493 -40.92 -5.84 19.82
C PHE A 493 -40.61 -6.56 18.51
N LYS A 494 -40.48 -7.89 18.58
CA LYS A 494 -40.52 -8.77 17.40
C LYS A 494 -41.98 -9.01 16.98
N GLY A 495 -42.24 -8.92 15.69
CA GLY A 495 -43.53 -9.15 15.08
C GLY A 495 -44.43 -7.93 15.15
N GLY A 496 -45.14 -7.62 14.06
CA GLY A 496 -46.22 -6.62 14.01
C GLY A 496 -47.56 -7.17 14.54
N VAL A 497 -48.57 -6.32 14.54
CA VAL A 497 -49.98 -6.71 14.75
C VAL A 497 -50.62 -7.19 13.44
N SER A 498 -50.05 -6.82 12.29
CA SER A 498 -50.47 -7.22 10.95
C SER A 498 -49.95 -8.62 10.57
N ALA A 499 -50.74 -9.43 9.87
CA ALA A 499 -50.30 -10.74 9.38
C ALA A 499 -49.14 -10.60 8.37
N GLY A 500 -48.14 -11.49 8.43
CA GLY A 500 -46.97 -11.45 7.55
C GLY A 500 -45.83 -10.53 8.03
N SER A 501 -45.95 -9.99 9.25
CA SER A 501 -44.94 -9.11 9.87
C SER A 501 -44.19 -9.78 11.02
N GLU A 502 -44.36 -11.09 11.22
CA GLU A 502 -43.91 -11.84 12.41
C GLU A 502 -42.39 -11.87 12.58
N GLU A 503 -41.65 -11.61 11.51
CA GLU A 503 -40.19 -11.60 11.46
C GLU A 503 -39.57 -10.19 11.47
N ASN A 504 -40.39 -9.14 11.39
CA ASN A 504 -39.94 -7.75 11.51
C ASN A 504 -39.79 -7.33 12.98
N TRP A 505 -39.07 -6.24 13.22
CA TRP A 505 -38.95 -5.64 14.56
C TRP A 505 -39.32 -4.17 14.55
N TYR A 506 -40.05 -3.77 15.58
CA TYR A 506 -40.68 -2.47 15.68
C TYR A 506 -40.44 -1.82 17.05
N LEU A 507 -40.24 -0.50 17.06
CA LEU A 507 -40.37 0.32 18.26
C LEU A 507 -41.85 0.66 18.49
N ARG A 508 -42.36 0.36 19.69
CA ARG A 508 -43.72 0.72 20.11
C ARG A 508 -43.69 1.59 21.35
N SER A 509 -44.48 2.64 21.33
CA SER A 509 -44.55 3.59 22.43
C SER A 509 -45.58 3.22 23.49
N THR A 510 -45.30 3.65 24.71
CA THR A 510 -46.24 3.73 25.82
C THR A 510 -46.20 5.13 26.40
N LEU A 511 -47.35 5.62 26.87
CA LEU A 511 -47.41 6.93 27.52
C LEU A 511 -46.76 6.83 28.91
N ASN A 512 -45.68 7.56 29.11
CA ASN A 512 -45.05 7.67 30.41
C ASN A 512 -45.88 8.62 31.28
N THR A 513 -46.64 8.06 32.24
CA THR A 513 -47.43 8.86 33.18
C THR A 513 -46.63 9.04 34.47
N PRO A 514 -46.18 10.27 34.80
CA PRO A 514 -45.45 10.48 36.03
C PRO A 514 -46.32 10.09 37.23
N ALA A 515 -45.69 9.44 38.23
CA ALA A 515 -46.39 9.08 39.46
C ALA A 515 -47.06 10.31 40.08
N PRO A 516 -48.29 10.19 40.61
CA PRO A 516 -48.96 11.29 41.29
C PRO A 516 -48.04 11.87 42.38
N PRO A 517 -48.00 13.21 42.57
CA PRO A 517 -47.24 13.81 43.65
C PRO A 517 -47.61 13.15 44.99
N ALA A 518 -46.60 12.91 45.83
CA ALA A 518 -46.84 12.39 47.17
C ALA A 518 -47.90 13.26 47.89
N ALA A 519 -48.86 12.61 48.55
CA ALA A 519 -49.90 13.31 49.29
C ALA A 519 -49.27 14.32 50.26
N ALA A 520 -49.82 15.54 50.29
CA ALA A 520 -49.36 16.56 51.21
C ALA A 520 -49.39 16.00 52.66
N PRO A 521 -48.38 16.30 53.49
CA PRO A 521 -48.39 15.93 54.89
C PRO A 521 -49.70 16.40 55.55
N PRO A 522 -50.28 15.63 56.50
CA PRO A 522 -51.45 16.07 57.25
C PRO A 522 -51.22 17.47 57.84
N ALA A 523 -52.21 18.36 57.73
CA ALA A 523 -52.14 19.66 58.39
C ALA A 523 -51.87 19.44 59.88
N LEU A 524 -50.89 20.15 60.44
CA LEU A 524 -50.60 20.09 61.87
C LEU A 524 -51.85 20.49 62.64
N GLU A 525 -52.29 19.61 63.55
CA GLU A 525 -53.43 19.87 64.43
C GLU A 525 -53.13 21.12 65.27
N PRO A 526 -54.08 22.09 65.39
CA PRO A 526 -53.85 23.29 66.17
C PRO A 526 -53.48 22.93 67.61
N ALA A 527 -52.35 23.46 68.10
CA ALA A 527 -51.94 23.27 69.48
C ALA A 527 -53.07 23.74 70.42
N PRO A 528 -53.45 22.95 71.44
CA PRO A 528 -54.49 23.34 72.37
C PRO A 528 -54.12 24.65 73.09
N PRO A 529 -55.09 25.52 73.38
CA PRO A 529 -54.83 26.82 73.98
C PRO A 529 -54.18 26.66 75.37
N PRO A 530 -53.21 27.53 75.73
CA PRO A 530 -52.54 27.47 77.02
C PRO A 530 -53.51 27.70 78.18
N ALA A 531 -53.33 26.95 79.26
CA ALA A 531 -54.15 26.97 80.48
C ALA A 531 -53.89 28.18 81.38
#